data_AF-A0A8T5UQL3-F1
#
_entry.id   AF-A0A8T5UQL3-F1
#
_cell.length_a   1.000
_cell.length_b   1.000
_cell.length_c   1.000
_cell.angle_alpha   90.00
_cell.angle_beta   90.00
_cell.angle_gamma   90.00
#
_symmetry.space_group_name_H-M   'P 1'
#
loop_
_entity.id
_entity.type
_entity.pdbx_description
1 polymer ?
#
loop_
_entity_poly.entity_id
_entity_poly.type
_entity_poly.pdbx_seq_one_letter_code
_entity_poly.pdbx_strand_id
1 'polypeptide(L)'
;MSKNKQILMGLLLVFTIIFLGLGIYSQSIPKQLYPGEILEYEGQDLSSINDFRENSIRGPQQINESTYKLVITGLVNQTIEFSYNEIINNFQKYQKVTTLNCVEGWSVNILWEGFLLEEILEKAGIAPESEVVIFYAYDGYSTS
;
A
#
# COMPACT_ATOMS: atom_id res chain seq x y z
N MET A 1 27.89 -32.06 -52.44
CA MET A 1 27.91 -30.80 -51.66
C MET A 1 29.14 -30.84 -50.75
N SER A 2 30.02 -29.82 -50.75
CA SER A 2 31.29 -29.92 -49.99
C SER A 2 31.03 -29.95 -48.48
N LYS A 3 31.86 -30.67 -47.70
CA LYS A 3 31.72 -30.80 -46.23
C LYS A 3 31.48 -29.46 -45.54
N ASN A 4 32.15 -28.40 -46.02
CA ASN A 4 32.01 -27.03 -45.48
C ASN A 4 30.61 -26.44 -45.68
N LYS A 5 29.92 -26.76 -46.79
CA LYS A 5 28.52 -26.31 -47.02
C LYS A 5 27.54 -27.03 -46.10
N GLN A 6 27.78 -28.31 -45.77
CA GLN A 6 26.95 -29.04 -44.81
C GLN A 6 27.12 -28.53 -43.38
N ILE A 7 28.34 -28.21 -42.97
CA ILE A 7 28.64 -27.61 -41.66
C ILE A 7 27.98 -26.23 -41.54
N LEU A 8 28.12 -25.39 -42.57
CA LEU A 8 27.54 -24.05 -42.57
C LEU A 8 26.00 -24.09 -42.51
N MET A 9 25.39 -25.00 -43.25
CA MET A 9 23.93 -25.17 -43.25
C MET A 9 23.42 -25.70 -41.91
N GLY A 10 24.15 -26.60 -41.26
CA GLY A 10 23.85 -27.06 -39.90
C GLY A 10 23.92 -25.94 -38.86
N LEU A 11 24.96 -25.09 -38.93
CA LEU A 11 25.12 -23.95 -38.03
C LEU A 11 24.01 -22.90 -38.20
N LEU A 12 23.63 -22.61 -39.45
CA LEU A 12 22.50 -21.71 -39.74
C LEU A 12 21.18 -22.25 -39.18
N LEU A 13 20.94 -23.55 -39.27
CA LEU A 13 19.72 -24.19 -38.77
C LEU A 13 19.65 -24.13 -37.24
N VAL A 14 20.76 -24.43 -36.55
CA VAL A 14 20.87 -24.31 -35.09
C VAL A 14 20.68 -22.86 -34.65
N PHE A 15 21.31 -21.91 -35.33
CA PHE A 15 21.16 -20.49 -35.01
C PHE A 15 19.70 -20.04 -35.17
N THR A 16 19.02 -20.49 -36.23
CA THR A 16 17.61 -20.17 -36.48
C THR A 16 16.70 -20.75 -35.39
N ILE A 17 16.94 -21.98 -34.94
CA ILE A 17 16.18 -22.63 -33.86
C ILE A 17 16.40 -21.89 -32.54
N ILE A 18 17.63 -21.49 -32.23
CA ILE A 18 17.94 -20.69 -31.03
C ILE A 18 17.25 -19.33 -31.10
N PHE A 19 17.28 -18.66 -32.25
CA PHE A 19 16.65 -17.36 -32.44
C PHE A 19 15.12 -17.43 -32.31
N LEU A 20 14.49 -18.47 -32.87
CA LEU A 20 13.06 -18.73 -32.72
C LEU A 20 12.70 -19.09 -31.27
N GLY A 21 13.50 -19.92 -30.60
CA GLY A 21 13.31 -20.28 -29.20
C GLY A 21 13.43 -19.08 -28.25
N LEU A 22 14.39 -18.19 -28.49
CA LEU A 22 14.55 -16.94 -27.74
C LEU A 22 13.38 -15.96 -27.99
N GLY A 23 12.89 -15.87 -29.22
CA GLY A 23 11.71 -15.05 -29.54
C GLY A 23 10.44 -15.54 -28.84
N ILE A 24 10.21 -16.84 -28.81
CA ILE A 24 9.08 -17.45 -28.10
C ILE A 24 9.23 -17.28 -26.58
N TYR A 25 10.44 -17.47 -26.05
CA TYR A 25 10.73 -17.26 -24.63
C TYR A 25 10.43 -15.82 -24.20
N SER A 26 10.85 -14.82 -24.99
CA SER A 26 10.60 -13.41 -24.70
C SER A 26 9.10 -13.05 -24.68
N GLN A 27 8.26 -13.76 -25.44
CA GLN A 27 6.80 -13.55 -25.44
C GLN A 27 6.09 -14.27 -24.26
N SER A 28 6.74 -15.28 -23.67
CA SER A 28 6.20 -16.05 -22.54
C SER A 28 6.49 -15.44 -21.18
N ILE A 29 7.29 -14.36 -21.11
CA ILE A 29 7.54 -13.63 -19.87
C ILE A 29 6.28 -12.78 -19.58
N PRO A 30 5.50 -13.09 -18.54
CA PRO A 30 4.38 -12.24 -18.16
C PRO A 30 4.93 -10.86 -17.82
N LYS A 31 4.39 -9.81 -18.45
CA LYS A 31 4.66 -8.44 -18.03
C LYS A 31 4.13 -8.27 -16.61
N GLN A 32 5.05 -8.14 -15.66
CA GLN A 32 4.71 -7.87 -14.27
C GLN A 32 4.11 -6.46 -14.22
N LEU A 33 2.79 -6.37 -14.12
CA LEU A 33 2.15 -5.13 -13.72
C LEU A 33 2.57 -4.94 -12.26
N TYR A 34 3.39 -3.92 -11.97
CA TYR A 34 3.34 -3.31 -10.64
C TYR A 34 1.86 -3.11 -10.28
N PRO A 35 1.45 -3.16 -9.01
CA PRO A 35 0.13 -2.65 -8.67
C PRO A 35 0.06 -1.22 -9.23
N GLY A 36 -0.67 -1.07 -10.32
CA GLY A 36 -0.78 0.20 -11.03
C GLY A 36 -1.43 1.18 -10.09
N GLU A 37 -0.96 2.42 -10.12
CA GLU A 37 -1.65 3.50 -9.43
C GLU A 37 -3.11 3.55 -9.91
N ILE A 38 -4.03 3.56 -8.96
CA ILE A 38 -5.45 3.66 -9.24
C ILE A 38 -5.77 5.15 -9.36
N LEU A 39 -5.97 5.62 -10.59
CA LEU A 39 -6.31 7.02 -10.89
C LEU A 39 -7.81 7.25 -11.08
N GLU A 40 -8.62 6.19 -11.05
CA GLU A 40 -10.08 6.25 -11.15
C GLU A 40 -10.70 5.15 -10.29
N TYR A 41 -11.76 5.47 -9.55
CA TYR A 41 -12.55 4.49 -8.81
C TYR A 41 -14.03 4.84 -8.89
N GLU A 42 -14.84 3.91 -9.40
CA GLU A 42 -16.30 4.06 -9.55
C GLU A 42 -16.73 5.37 -10.25
N GLY A 43 -15.98 5.78 -11.28
CA GLY A 43 -16.24 7.02 -12.03
C GLY A 43 -15.80 8.31 -11.32
N GLN A 44 -15.03 8.21 -10.22
CA GLN A 44 -14.37 9.34 -9.58
C GLN A 44 -12.88 9.35 -9.94
N ASP A 45 -12.39 10.47 -10.44
CA ASP A 45 -10.96 10.70 -10.65
C ASP A 45 -10.25 10.79 -9.30
N LEU A 46 -9.13 10.09 -9.18
CA LEU A 46 -8.24 10.11 -8.02
C LEU A 46 -6.98 10.90 -8.35
N SER A 47 -6.43 11.56 -7.33
CA SER A 47 -5.14 12.26 -7.44
C SER A 47 -4.01 11.26 -7.58
N SER A 48 -2.90 11.69 -8.20
CA SER A 48 -1.69 10.87 -8.17
C SER A 48 -1.10 10.86 -6.77
N ILE A 49 -0.46 9.76 -6.39
CA ILE A 49 0.39 9.63 -5.21
C ILE A 49 1.51 10.69 -5.22
N ASN A 50 1.94 11.15 -6.38
CA ASN A 50 2.93 12.22 -6.51
C ASN A 50 2.37 13.61 -6.15
N ASP A 51 1.03 13.76 -6.12
CA ASP A 51 0.36 14.98 -5.66
C ASP A 51 0.30 15.04 -4.13
N PHE A 52 0.49 13.90 -3.44
CA PHE A 52 0.52 13.83 -1.98
C PHE A 52 1.83 14.43 -1.46
N ARG A 53 1.73 15.51 -0.69
CA ARG A 53 2.91 16.18 -0.13
C ARG A 53 3.29 15.61 1.23
N GLU A 54 4.60 15.41 1.40
CA GLU A 54 5.18 14.92 2.64
C GLU A 54 5.28 16.04 3.67
N ASN A 55 4.50 15.92 4.75
CA ASN A 55 4.32 16.95 5.78
C ASN A 55 4.67 16.47 7.20
N SER A 56 5.49 15.43 7.34
CA SER A 56 5.95 14.93 8.65
C SER A 56 6.76 15.95 9.45
N ILE A 57 6.67 15.87 10.78
CA ILE A 57 7.45 16.73 11.68
C ILE A 57 8.93 16.33 11.64
N ARG A 58 9.20 15.02 11.62
CA ARG A 58 10.56 14.46 11.74
C ARG A 58 10.95 13.61 10.53
N GLY A 59 10.38 13.89 9.37
CA GLY A 59 10.54 13.08 8.17
C GLY A 59 9.67 11.81 8.20
N PRO A 60 9.61 11.05 7.10
CA PRO A 60 8.94 9.76 7.07
C PRO A 60 9.54 8.79 8.09
N GLN A 61 8.70 8.27 8.98
CA GLN A 61 9.15 7.34 10.03
C GLN A 61 9.30 5.92 9.47
N GLN A 62 10.31 5.19 9.94
CA GLN A 62 10.52 3.78 9.60
C GLN A 62 10.07 2.92 10.78
N ILE A 63 8.90 2.30 10.66
CA ILE A 63 8.27 1.54 11.75
C ILE A 63 8.51 0.05 11.54
N ASN A 64 9.02 -0.63 12.57
CA ASN A 64 9.11 -2.09 12.56
C ASN A 64 7.76 -2.69 12.96
N GLU A 65 7.07 -3.28 11.99
CA GLU A 65 5.75 -3.91 12.15
C GLU A 65 5.72 -4.97 13.27
N SER A 66 6.80 -5.74 13.45
CA SER A 66 6.86 -6.80 14.46
C SER A 66 6.86 -6.30 15.91
N THR A 67 7.25 -5.04 16.11
CA THR A 67 7.31 -4.38 17.42
C THR A 67 6.26 -3.27 17.58
N TYR A 68 5.50 -2.97 16.52
CA TYR A 68 4.49 -1.92 16.54
C TYR A 68 3.36 -2.26 17.51
N LYS A 69 2.90 -1.23 18.23
CA LYS A 69 1.72 -1.29 19.10
C LYS A 69 0.84 -0.05 18.88
N LEU A 70 -0.43 -0.28 18.59
CA LEU A 70 -1.47 0.73 18.74
C LEU A 70 -2.00 0.63 20.17
N VAL A 71 -1.79 1.68 20.96
CA VAL A 71 -2.23 1.73 22.36
C VAL A 71 -3.46 2.62 22.47
N ILE A 72 -4.52 2.09 23.09
CA ILE A 72 -5.75 2.82 23.39
C ILE A 72 -5.86 2.96 24.90
N THR A 73 -5.88 4.19 25.38
CA THR A 73 -5.87 4.53 26.82
C THR A 73 -6.69 5.80 27.07
N GLY A 74 -6.72 6.27 28.32
CA GLY A 74 -7.51 7.42 28.76
C GLY A 74 -8.83 7.00 29.42
N LEU A 75 -9.94 7.62 29.01
CA LEU A 75 -11.28 7.35 29.54
C LEU A 75 -11.88 6.08 28.90
N VAL A 76 -11.31 4.94 29.24
CA VAL A 76 -11.70 3.62 28.75
C VAL A 76 -11.77 2.62 29.90
N ASN A 77 -12.61 1.60 29.79
CA ASN A 77 -12.74 0.55 30.80
C ASN A 77 -11.45 -0.25 30.97
N GLN A 78 -10.71 -0.48 29.89
CA GLN A 78 -9.42 -1.15 29.91
C GLN A 78 -8.47 -0.54 28.88
N THR A 79 -7.20 -0.35 29.26
CA THR A 79 -6.15 -0.01 28.29
C THR A 79 -5.86 -1.23 27.42
N ILE A 80 -5.83 -1.05 26.10
CA ILE A 80 -5.59 -2.12 25.14
C ILE A 80 -4.39 -1.77 24.28
N GLU A 81 -3.62 -2.80 23.93
CA GLU A 81 -2.56 -2.71 22.94
C GLU A 81 -2.82 -3.72 21.83
N PHE A 82 -2.86 -3.24 20.58
CA PHE A 82 -2.92 -4.10 19.39
C PHE A 82 -1.57 -4.12 18.69
N SER A 83 -1.07 -5.32 18.37
CA SER A 83 -0.04 -5.47 17.35
C SER A 83 -0.59 -5.13 15.96
N TYR A 84 0.31 -4.87 15.01
CA TYR A 84 -0.07 -4.61 13.62
C TYR A 84 -0.97 -5.72 13.05
N ASN A 85 -0.57 -6.98 13.22
CA ASN A 85 -1.30 -8.13 12.70
C ASN A 85 -2.68 -8.33 13.36
N GLU A 86 -2.85 -7.96 14.63
CA GLU A 86 -4.17 -8.04 15.26
C GLU A 86 -5.14 -7.04 14.63
N ILE A 87 -4.68 -5.83 14.30
CA ILE A 87 -5.52 -4.85 13.59
C ILE A 87 -5.88 -5.40 12.20
N ILE A 88 -4.88 -5.83 11.43
CA ILE A 88 -5.09 -6.25 10.03
C ILE A 88 -6.01 -7.48 9.92
N ASN A 89 -5.92 -8.42 10.87
CA ASN A 89 -6.61 -9.70 10.76
C ASN A 89 -7.94 -9.77 11.53
N ASN A 90 -8.15 -8.95 12.57
CA ASN A 90 -9.31 -9.08 13.44
C ASN A 90 -10.42 -8.05 13.17
N PHE A 91 -10.17 -7.06 12.32
CA PHE A 91 -11.14 -6.00 12.01
C PHE A 91 -11.52 -6.03 10.54
N GLN A 92 -12.77 -5.65 10.25
CA GLN A 92 -13.28 -5.57 8.89
C GLN A 92 -12.61 -4.39 8.17
N LYS A 93 -12.15 -4.65 6.95
CA LYS A 93 -11.60 -3.59 6.08
C LYS A 93 -12.71 -2.88 5.33
N TYR A 94 -12.56 -1.58 5.19
CA TYR A 94 -13.45 -0.69 4.46
C TYR A 94 -12.63 0.12 3.47
N GLN A 95 -13.24 0.45 2.33
CA GLN A 95 -12.67 1.35 1.34
C GLN A 95 -13.55 2.58 1.19
N LYS A 96 -12.93 3.75 1.05
CA LYS A 96 -13.64 5.02 0.86
C LYS A 96 -12.79 6.03 0.08
N VAL A 97 -13.36 6.59 -0.97
CA VAL A 97 -12.79 7.78 -1.63
C VAL A 97 -13.00 8.98 -0.71
N THR A 98 -11.94 9.70 -0.38
CA THR A 98 -12.00 10.92 0.45
C THR A 98 -10.95 11.91 0.00
N THR A 99 -11.36 13.19 -0.05
CA THR A 99 -10.45 14.31 -0.30
C THR A 99 -9.78 14.75 0.99
N LEU A 100 -8.46 14.69 1.03
CA LEU A 100 -7.64 15.32 2.07
C LEU A 100 -7.35 16.75 1.65
N ASN A 101 -7.80 17.71 2.46
CA ASN A 101 -7.52 19.13 2.26
C ASN A 101 -6.41 19.56 3.22
N CYS A 102 -5.34 20.15 2.70
CA CYS A 102 -4.26 20.68 3.52
C CYS A 102 -4.41 22.19 3.69
N VAL A 103 -4.09 22.68 4.89
CA VAL A 103 -4.11 24.12 5.24
C VAL A 103 -3.11 24.95 4.42
N GLU A 104 -2.13 24.30 3.81
CA GLU A 104 -1.16 24.92 2.90
C GLU A 104 -1.75 25.21 1.50
N GLY A 105 -3.01 24.83 1.26
CA GLY A 105 -3.75 25.18 0.04
C GLY A 105 -3.70 24.14 -1.08
N TRP A 106 -3.32 22.90 -0.78
CA TRP A 106 -3.39 21.77 -1.70
C TRP A 106 -4.37 20.71 -1.20
N SER A 107 -4.90 19.92 -2.12
CA SER A 107 -5.83 18.82 -1.81
C SER A 107 -5.56 17.62 -2.70
N VAL A 108 -5.84 16.42 -2.18
CA VAL A 108 -5.72 15.16 -2.93
C VAL A 108 -6.96 14.30 -2.72
N ASN A 109 -7.47 13.69 -3.78
CA ASN A 109 -8.57 12.73 -3.72
C ASN A 109 -8.04 11.30 -3.76
N ILE A 110 -8.20 10.54 -2.68
CA ILE A 110 -7.54 9.24 -2.50
C ILE A 110 -8.58 8.18 -2.12
N LEU A 111 -8.42 6.98 -2.68
CA LEU A 111 -9.10 5.78 -2.21
C LEU A 111 -8.36 5.23 -0.98
N TRP A 112 -8.96 5.40 0.19
CA TRP A 112 -8.42 4.90 1.46
C TRP A 112 -8.93 3.49 1.73
N GLU A 113 -8.05 2.59 2.20
CA GLU A 113 -8.41 1.31 2.81
C GLU A 113 -8.05 1.35 4.29
N GLY A 114 -8.97 0.94 5.17
CA GLY A 114 -8.74 0.96 6.61
C GLY A 114 -9.86 0.32 7.42
N PHE A 115 -9.97 0.73 8.68
CA PHE A 115 -10.90 0.17 9.66
C PHE A 115 -11.76 1.28 10.25
N LEU A 116 -12.95 0.94 10.75
CA LEU A 116 -13.77 1.89 11.48
C LEU A 116 -13.19 2.13 12.88
N LEU A 117 -12.97 3.41 13.20
CA LEU A 117 -12.44 3.81 14.51
C LEU A 117 -13.36 3.37 15.66
N GLU A 118 -14.67 3.47 15.46
CA GLU A 118 -15.70 3.04 16.43
C GLU A 118 -15.51 1.57 16.83
N GLU A 119 -15.39 0.65 15.87
CA GLU A 119 -15.21 -0.79 16.12
C GLU A 119 -13.94 -1.11 16.92
N ILE A 120 -12.87 -0.35 16.68
CA ILE A 120 -11.60 -0.50 17.39
C ILE A 120 -11.75 0.02 18.84
N LEU A 121 -12.33 1.21 19.01
CA LEU A 121 -12.48 1.83 20.34
C LEU A 121 -13.47 1.08 21.23
N GLU A 122 -14.51 0.46 20.66
CA GLU A 122 -15.46 -0.39 21.39
C GLU A 122 -14.77 -1.51 22.16
N LYS A 123 -13.64 -2.04 21.65
CA LYS A 123 -12.87 -3.09 22.36
C LYS A 123 -12.34 -2.59 23.70
N ALA A 124 -11.94 -1.32 23.78
CA ALA A 124 -11.44 -0.69 25.01
C ALA A 124 -12.57 -0.30 25.97
N GLY A 125 -13.81 -0.18 25.46
CA GLY A 125 -14.97 0.25 26.22
C GLY A 125 -14.86 1.72 26.62
N ILE A 126 -15.10 2.62 25.67
CA ILE A 126 -15.07 4.07 25.90
C ILE A 126 -16.04 4.46 27.01
N ALA A 127 -15.59 5.28 27.96
CA ALA A 127 -16.46 5.78 29.03
C ALA A 127 -17.51 6.75 28.47
N PRO A 128 -18.78 6.71 28.92
CA PRO A 128 -19.86 7.55 28.38
C PRO A 128 -19.61 9.07 28.44
N GLU A 129 -18.77 9.51 29.37
CA GLU A 129 -18.35 10.91 29.54
C GLU A 129 -17.22 11.35 28.58
N SER A 130 -16.73 10.47 27.70
CA SER A 130 -15.67 10.80 26.76
C SER A 130 -16.19 11.68 25.63
N GLU A 131 -15.58 12.85 25.44
CA GLU A 131 -15.99 13.82 24.40
C GLU A 131 -14.99 13.90 23.23
N VAL A 132 -13.73 13.54 23.48
CA VAL A 132 -12.61 13.78 22.55
C VAL A 132 -11.72 12.55 22.46
N VAL A 133 -11.38 12.16 21.24
CA VAL A 133 -10.32 11.18 20.96
C VAL A 133 -9.07 11.94 20.57
N ILE A 134 -7.92 11.63 21.17
CA ILE A 134 -6.64 12.26 20.83
C ILE A 134 -5.76 11.22 20.16
N PHE A 135 -5.26 11.54 18.97
CA PHE A 135 -4.32 10.73 18.22
C PHE A 135 -2.89 11.18 18.51
N TYR A 136 -2.01 10.20 18.72
CA TYR A 136 -0.57 10.42 18.86
C TYR A 136 0.16 9.61 17.80
N ALA A 137 0.98 10.29 17.00
CA ALA A 137 1.82 9.67 15.99
C ALA A 137 3.21 9.35 16.54
N TYR A 138 3.90 8.43 15.86
CA TYR A 138 5.23 7.97 16.26
C TYR A 138 6.28 9.09 16.29
N ASP A 139 6.16 10.10 15.41
CA ASP A 139 7.09 11.24 15.35
C ASP A 139 6.79 12.33 16.39
N GLY A 140 5.76 12.15 17.22
CA GLY A 140 5.33 13.09 18.25
C GLY A 140 4.24 14.06 17.82
N TYR A 141 3.74 13.99 16.57
CA TYR A 141 2.55 14.75 16.18
C TYR A 141 1.33 14.28 16.97
N SER A 142 0.41 15.21 17.27
CA SER A 142 -0.88 14.87 17.86
C SER A 142 -1.98 15.78 17.34
N THR A 143 -3.21 15.26 17.34
CA THR A 143 -4.44 15.97 16.96
C THR A 143 -5.62 15.30 17.66
N SER A 144 -6.78 15.96 17.67
CA SER A 144 -8.03 15.44 18.21
C SER A 144 -9.19 15.62 17.24
#